data_AF-A0A4Q5WK91-F1
#
_entry.id   AF-A0A4Q5WK91-F1
#
_cell.length_a   1.000
_cell.length_b   1.000
_cell.length_c   1.000
_cell.angle_alpha   90.00
_cell.angle_beta   90.00
_cell.angle_gamma   90.00
#
_symmetry.space_group_name_H-M   'P 1'
#
loop_
_entity.id
_entity.type
_entity.pdbx_description
1 polymer ?
#
loop_
_entity_poly.entity_id
_entity_poly.type
_entity_poly.pdbx_seq_one_letter_code
_entity_poly.pdbx_strand_id
1 'polypeptide(L)'
;MKKTNSLAAIALLLISSASFVSCSKEDIAQPAPAAGNAIEAPMATDTSTMEAPDPTSAAALAGTALTTTTTAPYKIAVNYAGRANSSYGLTQSQPDYKSVSYWMGSRTTVNGGTLRTTLARNIVGISGGTLSKMNVPDAAEYTLSFSMKFDSNFDFSYGGKVGFGLLIGNGYTGGTPGWDGNGGSARLMWYKQNGRVYLKPYIYYK
;
A
#
# COMPACT_ATOMS: atom_id res chain seq x y z
N MET A 1 -20.71 -40.37 46.21
CA MET A 1 -21.43 -40.29 44.91
C MET A 1 -21.66 -38.81 44.62
N LYS A 2 -21.28 -38.14 43.53
CA LYS A 2 -20.69 -38.44 42.22
C LYS A 2 -19.74 -37.26 41.88
N LYS A 3 -18.67 -37.56 41.13
CA LYS A 3 -17.61 -36.66 40.63
C LYS A 3 -18.15 -35.63 39.61
N THR A 4 -17.47 -34.49 39.48
CA THR A 4 -16.83 -34.08 38.20
C THR A 4 -15.75 -33.02 38.43
N ASN A 5 -14.50 -33.41 38.17
CA ASN A 5 -13.41 -32.53 37.74
C ASN A 5 -13.66 -32.14 36.27
N SER A 6 -13.26 -30.95 35.85
CA SER A 6 -12.82 -30.77 34.46
C SER A 6 -11.63 -29.83 34.41
N LEU A 7 -10.48 -30.43 34.08
CA LEU A 7 -9.31 -29.74 33.58
C LEU A 7 -9.54 -29.23 32.15
N ALA A 8 -8.67 -28.31 31.78
CA ALA A 8 -8.39 -27.72 30.48
C ALA A 8 -8.52 -28.62 29.22
N ALA A 9 -9.00 -28.00 28.14
CA ALA A 9 -8.62 -28.27 26.74
C ALA A 9 -8.84 -26.94 25.98
N ILE A 10 -7.79 -26.13 25.78
CA ILE A 10 -6.87 -26.18 24.63
C ILE A 10 -7.60 -26.15 23.28
N ALA A 11 -7.64 -24.94 22.72
CA ALA A 11 -7.40 -24.57 21.33
C ALA A 11 -7.77 -25.59 20.22
N LEU A 12 -8.70 -25.19 19.35
CA LEU A 12 -8.51 -25.35 17.92
C LEU A 12 -9.18 -24.20 17.17
N LEU A 13 -8.42 -23.12 17.00
CA LEU A 13 -8.76 -22.00 16.13
C LEU A 13 -8.43 -22.42 14.68
N LEU A 14 -9.41 -22.95 13.96
CA LEU A 14 -9.31 -23.17 12.52
C LEU A 14 -9.40 -21.82 11.79
N ILE A 15 -8.27 -21.14 11.62
CA ILE A 15 -8.13 -20.11 10.59
C ILE A 15 -7.64 -20.83 9.34
N SER A 16 -8.56 -21.07 8.41
CA SER A 16 -8.26 -21.54 7.07
C SER A 16 -7.48 -20.47 6.31
N SER A 17 -6.16 -20.56 6.33
CA SER A 17 -5.28 -19.81 5.42
C SER A 17 -5.40 -20.41 4.02
N ALA A 18 -6.27 -19.86 3.18
CA ALA A 18 -6.26 -20.17 1.76
C ALA A 18 -5.06 -19.48 1.11
N SER A 19 -3.95 -20.21 1.00
CA SER A 19 -2.83 -19.83 0.13
C SER A 19 -3.24 -20.11 -1.31
N PHE A 20 -3.61 -19.07 -2.07
CA PHE A 20 -3.67 -19.19 -3.53
C PHE A 20 -2.25 -18.99 -4.07
N VAL A 21 -1.55 -20.11 -4.27
CA VAL A 21 -0.40 -20.18 -5.16
C VAL A 21 -0.96 -20.33 -6.57
N SER A 22 -0.70 -19.36 -7.44
CA SER A 22 -0.83 -19.54 -8.89
C SER A 22 0.37 -18.88 -9.56
N CYS A 23 1.45 -19.64 -9.67
CA CYS A 23 2.45 -19.46 -10.71
C CYS A 23 2.18 -20.53 -11.77
N SER A 24 1.74 -20.12 -12.96
CA SER A 24 1.97 -20.91 -14.17
C SER A 24 2.87 -20.08 -15.08
N LYS A 25 3.99 -20.70 -15.45
CA LYS A 25 5.16 -20.14 -16.09
C LYS A 25 5.18 -20.65 -17.52
N GLU A 26 4.17 -20.29 -18.32
CA GLU A 26 4.09 -20.72 -19.73
C GLU A 26 3.64 -19.66 -20.76
N ASP A 27 3.44 -18.38 -20.41
CA ASP A 27 3.10 -17.35 -21.43
C ASP A 27 4.29 -16.45 -21.83
N ILE A 28 5.53 -16.84 -21.49
CA ILE A 28 6.75 -16.20 -22.03
C ILE A 28 7.10 -16.83 -23.38
N ALA A 29 6.31 -16.51 -24.40
CA ALA A 29 6.77 -16.51 -25.80
C ALA A 29 5.70 -15.89 -26.72
N GLN A 30 5.80 -14.59 -27.00
CA GLN A 30 5.30 -14.08 -28.28
C GLN A 30 6.22 -12.98 -28.81
N PRO A 31 6.53 -12.96 -30.13
CA PRO A 31 7.58 -12.12 -30.68
C PRO A 31 7.15 -10.65 -30.75
N ALA A 32 8.16 -9.76 -30.73
CA ALA A 32 7.98 -8.32 -30.84
C ALA A 32 7.19 -7.94 -32.10
N PRO A 33 6.15 -7.07 -32.00
CA PRO A 33 5.58 -6.44 -33.18
C PRO A 33 6.50 -5.33 -33.69
N ALA A 34 6.70 -5.33 -35.01
CA ALA A 34 7.53 -4.42 -35.78
C ALA A 34 7.11 -2.94 -35.64
N ALA A 35 8.08 -2.05 -35.78
CA ALA A 35 7.89 -0.62 -35.88
C ALA A 35 7.01 -0.26 -37.10
N GLY A 36 5.94 0.51 -36.88
CA GLY A 36 5.07 0.95 -37.96
C GLY A 36 3.99 1.93 -37.51
N ASN A 37 4.24 3.20 -37.85
CA ASN A 37 3.35 4.34 -38.06
C ASN A 37 2.33 4.74 -36.98
N ALA A 38 2.63 5.92 -36.39
CA ALA A 38 1.71 6.72 -35.60
C ALA A 38 0.46 7.10 -36.40
N ILE A 39 -0.69 6.95 -35.76
CA ILE A 39 -1.95 7.58 -36.18
C ILE A 39 -2.36 8.50 -35.04
N GLU A 40 -2.29 9.80 -35.32
CA GLU A 40 -2.68 10.90 -34.43
C GLU A 40 -4.19 10.84 -34.13
N ALA A 41 -4.53 11.03 -32.86
CA ALA A 41 -5.89 11.37 -32.43
C ALA A 41 -5.84 12.70 -31.66
N PRO A 42 -6.86 13.57 -31.80
CA PRO A 42 -6.70 15.01 -31.66
C PRO A 42 -6.54 15.47 -30.22
N MET A 43 -5.54 16.32 -30.02
CA MET A 43 -5.34 17.17 -28.85
C MET A 43 -6.57 18.07 -28.63
N ALA A 44 -7.27 17.86 -27.52
CA ALA A 44 -8.06 18.93 -26.92
C ALA A 44 -7.09 19.83 -26.14
N THR A 45 -6.82 21.02 -26.68
CA THR A 45 -6.17 22.13 -25.99
C THR A 45 -7.13 22.69 -24.95
N ASP A 46 -6.86 22.41 -23.68
CA ASP A 46 -7.39 23.20 -22.57
C ASP A 46 -6.23 23.72 -21.72
N THR A 47 -5.99 25.02 -21.85
CA THR A 47 -4.92 25.75 -21.18
C THR A 47 -5.38 26.09 -19.77
N SER A 48 -5.23 25.14 -18.85
CA SER A 48 -5.12 25.45 -17.43
C SER A 48 -3.74 25.00 -16.96
N THR A 49 -2.96 25.97 -16.49
CA THR A 49 -1.67 25.74 -15.84
C THR A 49 -1.90 24.94 -14.56
N MET A 50 -1.84 23.62 -14.67
CA MET A 50 -1.66 22.74 -13.54
C MET A 50 -0.19 22.82 -13.11
N GLU A 51 0.07 23.66 -12.11
CA GLU A 51 1.33 23.68 -11.40
C GLU A 51 1.63 22.26 -10.88
N ALA A 52 2.75 21.70 -11.35
CA ALA A 52 3.19 20.38 -10.93
C ALA A 52 3.49 20.40 -9.43
N PRO A 53 3.02 19.42 -8.64
CA PRO A 53 3.42 19.34 -7.25
C PRO A 53 4.95 19.14 -7.16
N ASP A 54 5.59 20.03 -6.42
CA ASP A 54 7.02 20.12 -6.20
C ASP A 54 7.70 18.76 -5.91
N PRO A 55 8.69 18.33 -6.73
CA PRO A 55 9.40 17.06 -6.55
C PRO A 55 10.28 17.00 -5.29
N THR A 56 10.50 18.11 -4.57
CA THR A 56 11.39 18.14 -3.40
C THR A 56 10.80 17.53 -2.12
N SER A 57 9.46 17.42 -2.01
CA SER A 57 8.84 16.88 -0.78
C SER A 57 8.88 15.34 -0.66
N ALA A 58 9.14 14.62 -1.75
CA ALA A 58 9.21 13.15 -1.76
C ALA A 58 10.59 12.61 -1.37
N ALA A 59 11.66 13.36 -1.67
CA ALA A 59 13.05 12.99 -1.41
C ALA A 59 13.50 13.23 0.04
N ALA A 60 12.86 14.15 0.77
CA ALA A 60 13.33 14.61 2.08
C ALA A 60 13.20 13.61 3.24
N LEU A 61 12.66 12.40 3.04
CA LEU A 61 12.47 11.41 4.11
C LEU A 61 13.24 10.09 3.91
N ALA A 62 14.04 9.98 2.85
CA ALA A 62 15.04 8.90 2.74
C ALA A 62 16.33 9.21 3.54
N GLY A 63 16.44 10.42 4.12
CA GLY A 63 17.68 10.95 4.69
C GLY A 63 17.87 10.84 6.20
N THR A 64 16.98 10.18 6.94
CA THR A 64 17.19 9.97 8.38
C THR A 64 17.18 8.49 8.69
N ALA A 65 18.31 7.84 8.39
CA ALA A 65 18.64 6.54 8.93
C ALA A 65 18.70 6.67 10.46
N LEU A 66 17.60 6.36 11.13
CA LEU A 66 17.64 6.06 12.55
C LEU A 66 18.23 4.66 12.66
N THR A 67 19.53 4.61 13.00
CA THR A 67 20.26 3.39 13.35
C THR A 67 19.69 2.82 14.65
N THR A 68 18.45 2.33 14.59
CA THR A 68 17.88 1.56 15.68
C THR A 68 18.45 0.16 15.56
N THR A 69 19.43 -0.14 16.40
CA THR A 69 19.88 -1.51 16.63
C THR A 69 18.68 -2.32 17.07
N THR A 70 18.01 -2.96 16.12
CA THR A 70 16.80 -3.73 16.35
C THR A 70 17.21 -5.18 16.34
N THR A 71 17.11 -5.79 17.51
CA THR A 71 17.28 -7.23 17.67
C THR A 71 16.24 -7.92 16.80
N ALA A 72 16.70 -8.68 15.80
CA ALA A 72 15.85 -9.51 14.99
C ALA A 72 15.10 -10.54 15.86
N PRO A 73 13.86 -10.91 15.53
CA PRO A 73 13.10 -10.47 14.35
C PRO A 73 12.30 -9.18 14.59
N TYR A 74 12.43 -8.21 13.67
CA TYR A 74 11.52 -7.05 13.63
C TYR A 74 10.15 -7.47 13.09
N LYS A 75 9.10 -7.26 13.88
CA LYS A 75 7.71 -7.57 13.52
C LYS A 75 6.78 -6.46 13.94
N ILE A 76 5.79 -6.18 13.09
CA ILE A 76 4.60 -5.39 13.42
C ILE A 76 3.37 -6.23 13.10
N ALA A 77 2.40 -6.20 14.00
CA ALA A 77 1.10 -6.83 13.82
C ALA A 77 0.04 -5.87 14.33
N VAL A 78 -0.68 -5.23 13.41
CA VAL A 78 -1.76 -4.31 13.73
C VAL A 78 -3.07 -4.98 13.36
N ASN A 79 -3.94 -5.12 14.33
CA ASN A 79 -5.35 -5.36 14.10
C ASN A 79 -6.13 -4.23 14.76
N TYR A 80 -7.24 -3.83 14.14
CA TYR A 80 -8.07 -2.76 14.67
C TYR A 80 -9.20 -3.28 15.56
N ALA A 81 -9.18 -4.58 15.88
CA ALA A 81 -10.23 -5.21 16.68
C ALA A 81 -10.29 -4.59 18.09
N GLY A 82 -11.50 -4.34 18.59
CA GLY A 82 -11.72 -3.72 19.90
C GLY A 82 -11.40 -2.22 19.97
N ARG A 83 -10.83 -1.60 18.93
CA ARG A 83 -10.70 -0.15 18.86
C ARG A 83 -12.07 0.49 18.66
N ALA A 84 -12.30 1.59 19.36
CA ALA A 84 -13.53 2.38 19.21
C ALA A 84 -13.66 2.95 17.80
N ASN A 85 -14.91 3.17 17.38
CA ASN A 85 -15.19 3.84 16.12
C ASN A 85 -14.81 5.33 16.26
N SER A 86 -13.69 5.73 15.67
CA SER A 86 -13.17 7.10 15.82
C SER A 86 -12.29 7.50 14.64
N SER A 87 -11.96 8.79 14.58
CA SER A 87 -10.83 9.27 13.77
C SER A 87 -9.56 8.51 14.16
N TYR A 88 -8.75 8.18 13.16
CA TYR A 88 -7.47 7.51 13.31
C TYR A 88 -6.42 8.33 12.57
N GLY A 89 -5.55 9.01 13.29
CA GLY A 89 -4.48 9.83 12.71
C GLY A 89 -3.12 9.48 13.29
N LEU A 90 -2.17 10.41 13.16
CA LEU A 90 -0.78 10.21 13.59
C LEU A 90 -0.68 9.68 15.03
N THR A 91 -1.38 10.33 15.97
CA THR A 91 -1.37 9.94 17.40
C THR A 91 -1.81 8.50 17.64
N GLN A 92 -2.84 8.03 16.92
CA GLN A 92 -3.29 6.63 17.05
C GLN A 92 -2.36 5.65 16.32
N SER A 93 -1.73 6.09 15.24
CA SER A 93 -0.85 5.27 14.39
C SER A 93 0.52 5.01 15.01
N GLN A 94 1.08 5.97 15.75
CA GLN A 94 2.40 5.86 16.36
C GLN A 94 2.54 4.62 17.27
N PRO A 95 1.65 4.36 18.24
CA PRO A 95 1.76 3.17 19.08
C PRO A 95 1.49 1.86 18.31
N ASP A 96 0.69 1.87 17.25
CA ASP A 96 0.38 0.66 16.46
C ASP A 96 1.55 0.22 15.58
N TYR A 97 2.18 1.19 14.92
CA TYR A 97 3.20 0.96 13.90
C TYR A 97 4.62 1.27 14.40
N LYS A 98 4.79 1.54 15.69
CA LYS A 98 6.06 1.84 16.41
C LYS A 98 6.74 3.14 15.99
N SER A 99 6.93 3.37 14.69
CA SER A 99 7.64 4.53 14.13
C SER A 99 6.95 5.02 12.86
N VAL A 100 5.83 5.71 13.04
CA VAL A 100 5.20 6.49 11.97
C VAL A 100 5.66 7.93 12.14
N SER A 101 6.60 8.35 11.29
CA SER A 101 7.04 9.74 11.22
C SER A 101 5.97 10.64 10.59
N TYR A 102 5.07 10.04 9.80
CA TYR A 102 4.13 10.80 9.01
C TYR A 102 2.84 10.05 8.70
N TRP A 103 1.69 10.70 8.96
CA TRP A 103 0.36 10.24 8.58
C TRP A 103 -0.41 11.39 7.91
N MET A 104 -0.37 11.43 6.58
CA MET A 104 -0.96 12.54 5.83
C MET A 104 -2.46 12.39 5.69
N GLY A 105 -3.16 13.45 6.06
CA GLY A 105 -4.60 13.58 5.88
C GLY A 105 -5.40 13.13 7.12
N SER A 106 -6.58 13.71 7.25
CA SER A 106 -7.57 13.42 8.30
C SER A 106 -8.61 12.39 7.85
N ARG A 107 -8.30 11.60 6.82
CA ARG A 107 -9.27 10.79 6.08
C ARG A 107 -9.36 9.34 6.53
N THR A 108 -8.79 9.02 7.68
CA THR A 108 -8.76 7.68 8.23
C THR A 108 -9.58 7.58 9.50
N THR A 109 -10.39 6.53 9.57
CA THR A 109 -11.25 6.21 10.71
C THR A 109 -11.11 4.74 11.03
N VAL A 110 -11.19 4.38 12.30
CA VAL A 110 -11.50 3.01 12.68
C VAL A 110 -13.02 2.85 12.66
N ASN A 111 -13.50 1.81 12.00
CA ASN A 111 -14.91 1.44 12.01
C ASN A 111 -15.05 -0.09 12.03
N GLY A 112 -15.75 -0.61 13.05
CA GLY A 112 -16.09 -2.04 13.13
C GLY A 112 -14.86 -2.94 13.13
N GLY A 113 -13.78 -2.52 13.80
CA GLY A 113 -12.54 -3.29 13.85
C GLY A 113 -11.69 -3.23 12.59
N THR A 114 -11.93 -2.26 11.70
CA THR A 114 -11.16 -2.05 10.46
C THR A 114 -10.69 -0.61 10.33
N LEU A 115 -9.50 -0.40 9.75
CA LEU A 115 -9.09 0.91 9.29
C LEU A 115 -9.74 1.21 7.95
N ARG A 116 -10.50 2.30 7.91
CA ARG A 116 -11.14 2.82 6.70
C ARG A 116 -10.44 4.11 6.28
N THR A 117 -10.01 4.15 5.03
CA THR A 117 -9.48 5.34 4.36
C THR A 117 -10.51 5.89 3.39
N THR A 118 -10.81 7.18 3.51
CA THR A 118 -11.72 7.89 2.60
C THR A 118 -10.93 8.55 1.47
N LEU A 119 -11.34 8.30 0.24
CA LEU A 119 -10.89 9.06 -0.94
C LEU A 119 -11.87 10.21 -1.19
N ALA A 120 -11.37 11.43 -1.23
CA ALA A 120 -12.17 12.62 -1.47
C ALA A 120 -12.58 12.70 -2.94
N ARG A 121 -13.86 13.02 -3.15
CA ARG A 121 -14.40 13.29 -4.48
C ARG A 121 -13.62 14.45 -5.13
N ASN A 122 -13.39 14.34 -6.44
CA ASN A 122 -12.79 15.38 -7.28
C ASN A 122 -11.37 15.83 -6.87
N ILE A 123 -10.65 15.02 -6.07
CA ILE A 123 -9.27 15.32 -5.67
C ILE A 123 -8.40 14.11 -5.98
N VAL A 124 -7.31 14.33 -6.72
CA VAL A 124 -6.34 13.29 -7.08
C VAL A 124 -5.07 13.44 -6.25
N GLY A 125 -4.39 12.33 -6.05
CA GLY A 125 -3.11 12.28 -5.37
C GLY A 125 -3.25 12.38 -3.85
N ILE A 126 -2.22 12.93 -3.24
CA ILE A 126 -2.02 12.97 -1.80
C ILE A 126 -3.16 13.67 -1.06
N SER A 127 -3.63 14.81 -1.55
CA SER A 127 -4.69 15.61 -0.92
C SER A 127 -6.06 14.92 -0.96
N GLY A 128 -6.21 13.96 -1.89
CA GLY A 128 -7.43 13.19 -2.09
C GLY A 128 -7.54 11.97 -1.19
N GLY A 129 -6.47 11.52 -0.53
CA GLY A 129 -6.49 10.30 0.26
C GLY A 129 -5.65 10.39 1.53
N THR A 130 -5.02 9.28 1.87
CA THR A 130 -4.04 9.19 2.95
C THR A 130 -2.75 8.57 2.41
N LEU A 131 -1.63 9.18 2.75
CA LEU A 131 -0.31 8.62 2.53
C LEU A 131 0.45 8.67 3.85
N SER A 132 0.97 7.53 4.25
CA SER A 132 1.82 7.41 5.44
C SER A 132 3.10 6.69 5.04
N LYS A 133 4.18 7.06 5.71
CA LYS A 133 5.45 6.34 5.66
C LYS A 133 5.81 5.98 7.10
N MET A 134 6.31 4.77 7.26
CA MET A 134 6.84 4.28 8.52
C MET A 134 8.27 3.83 8.27
N ASN A 135 9.17 4.19 9.19
CA ASN A 135 10.52 3.68 9.12
C ASN A 135 10.56 2.30 9.76
N VAL A 136 11.18 1.35 9.07
CA VAL A 136 11.49 0.02 9.57
C VAL A 136 13.00 -0.15 9.57
N PRO A 137 13.56 -1.05 10.38
CA PRO A 137 14.98 -1.37 10.30
C PRO A 137 15.39 -1.79 8.88
N ASP A 138 16.66 -1.59 8.54
CA ASP A 138 17.16 -2.06 7.26
C ASP A 138 17.30 -3.58 7.26
N ALA A 139 16.78 -4.24 6.23
CA ALA A 139 16.98 -5.66 5.99
C ALA A 139 16.87 -5.99 4.50
N ALA A 140 17.51 -7.09 4.10
CA ALA A 140 17.46 -7.57 2.72
C ALA A 140 16.12 -8.24 2.36
N GLU A 141 15.35 -8.69 3.36
CA GLU A 141 14.09 -9.37 3.17
C GLU A 141 13.02 -8.86 4.14
N TYR A 142 11.83 -8.64 3.59
CA TYR A 142 10.62 -8.35 4.35
C TYR A 142 9.43 -9.09 3.74
N THR A 143 8.55 -9.59 4.61
CA THR A 143 7.23 -10.08 4.22
C THR A 143 6.17 -9.17 4.80
N LEU A 144 5.19 -8.80 3.97
CA LEU A 144 4.01 -8.05 4.38
C LEU A 144 2.74 -8.86 4.09
N SER A 145 1.76 -8.76 4.98
CA SER A 145 0.46 -9.39 4.81
C SER A 145 -0.61 -8.47 5.37
N PHE A 146 -1.68 -8.26 4.60
CA PHE A 146 -2.80 -7.44 5.01
C PHE A 146 -4.09 -7.92 4.33
N SER A 147 -5.22 -7.64 4.98
CA SER A 147 -6.54 -7.79 4.37
C SER A 147 -7.04 -6.42 3.93
N MET A 148 -7.69 -6.37 2.76
CA MET A 148 -8.34 -5.16 2.28
C MET A 148 -9.69 -5.49 1.66
N LYS A 149 -10.60 -4.52 1.72
CA LYS A 149 -11.87 -4.54 0.99
C LYS A 149 -12.14 -3.14 0.44
N PHE A 150 -12.70 -3.09 -0.75
CA PHE A 150 -13.36 -1.87 -1.22
C PHE A 150 -14.74 -1.79 -0.59
N ASP A 151 -15.26 -0.57 -0.44
CA ASP A 151 -16.66 -0.38 -0.08
C ASP A 151 -17.56 -1.00 -1.16
N SER A 152 -18.76 -1.49 -0.78
CA SER A 152 -19.70 -2.09 -1.75
C SER A 152 -20.12 -1.11 -2.84
N ASN A 153 -20.10 0.19 -2.53
CA ASN A 153 -20.44 1.27 -3.46
C ASN A 153 -19.18 2.04 -3.91
N PHE A 154 -17.99 1.44 -3.84
CA PHE A 154 -16.76 2.08 -4.23
C PHE A 154 -16.76 2.40 -5.74
N ASP A 155 -16.61 3.68 -6.07
CA ASP A 155 -16.36 4.09 -7.46
C ASP A 155 -14.89 3.85 -7.79
N PHE A 156 -14.64 2.81 -8.60
CA PHE A 156 -13.29 2.45 -9.02
C PHE A 156 -12.62 3.49 -9.91
N SER A 157 -13.39 4.37 -10.58
CA SER A 157 -12.87 5.34 -11.55
C SER A 157 -11.82 4.70 -12.47
N TYR A 158 -10.66 5.32 -12.69
CA TYR A 158 -9.56 4.78 -13.48
C TYR A 158 -8.56 3.92 -12.69
N GLY A 159 -8.34 4.21 -11.41
CA GLY A 159 -7.32 3.52 -10.62
C GLY A 159 -6.78 4.34 -9.45
N GLY A 160 -5.90 3.71 -8.67
CA GLY A 160 -5.21 4.37 -7.55
C GLY A 160 -4.30 3.42 -6.78
N LYS A 161 -3.54 3.97 -5.82
CA LYS A 161 -2.67 3.17 -4.92
C LYS A 161 -3.48 2.61 -3.76
N VAL A 162 -3.21 1.38 -3.36
CA VAL A 162 -3.93 0.73 -2.26
C VAL A 162 -3.01 -0.15 -1.41
N GLY A 163 -3.37 -0.30 -0.13
CA GLY A 163 -2.73 -1.22 0.78
C GLY A 163 -1.35 -0.76 1.25
N PHE A 164 -0.55 -1.73 1.66
CA PHE A 164 0.82 -1.53 2.14
C PHE A 164 1.84 -1.94 1.07
N GLY A 165 3.01 -1.32 1.11
CA GLY A 165 4.12 -1.61 0.22
C GLY A 165 5.45 -1.28 0.86
N LEU A 166 6.54 -1.56 0.14
CA LEU A 166 7.90 -1.36 0.60
C LEU A 166 8.60 -0.27 -0.23
N LEU A 167 9.42 0.52 0.44
CA LEU A 167 10.37 1.43 -0.17
C LEU A 167 11.78 0.86 0.06
N ILE A 168 12.63 0.91 -0.97
CA ILE A 168 13.98 0.36 -0.95
C ILE A 168 14.95 1.50 -1.30
N GLY A 169 16.02 1.66 -0.52
CA GLY A 169 16.99 2.75 -0.71
C GLY A 169 16.29 4.11 -0.75
N ASN A 170 16.52 4.88 -1.81
CA ASN A 170 15.91 6.20 -2.02
C ASN A 170 14.36 6.19 -2.12
N GLY A 171 13.73 5.02 -2.27
CA GLY A 171 12.26 4.93 -2.22
C GLY A 171 11.55 5.58 -3.41
N TYR A 172 12.09 5.44 -4.62
CA TYR A 172 11.59 6.11 -5.82
C TYR A 172 10.09 5.88 -6.10
N THR A 173 9.36 6.98 -6.33
CA THR A 173 7.93 7.04 -6.65
C THR A 173 7.60 8.30 -7.47
N GLY A 174 6.33 8.55 -7.80
CA GLY A 174 5.87 9.87 -8.22
C GLY A 174 6.34 10.35 -9.60
N GLY A 175 6.88 9.46 -10.43
CA GLY A 175 7.43 9.80 -11.75
C GLY A 175 8.95 9.85 -11.79
N THR A 176 9.63 9.72 -10.65
CA THR A 176 11.09 9.57 -10.58
C THR A 176 11.47 8.10 -10.77
N PRO A 177 12.10 7.69 -11.89
CA PRO A 177 12.48 6.30 -12.11
C PRO A 177 13.71 5.90 -11.28
N GLY A 178 13.83 4.62 -10.94
CA GLY A 178 14.98 4.08 -10.19
C GLY A 178 16.18 3.67 -11.05
N TRP A 179 16.42 4.37 -12.16
CA TRP A 179 17.39 3.97 -13.17
C TRP A 179 18.86 4.09 -12.72
N ASP A 180 19.13 4.82 -11.65
CA ASP A 180 20.46 4.95 -11.05
C ASP A 180 20.83 3.76 -10.14
N GLY A 181 19.88 2.88 -9.84
CA GLY A 181 20.09 1.73 -8.96
C GLY A 181 20.11 2.07 -7.45
N ASN A 182 19.86 3.33 -7.07
CA ASN A 182 19.91 3.75 -5.67
C ASN A 182 18.63 3.44 -4.87
N GLY A 183 17.65 2.79 -5.49
CA GLY A 183 16.43 2.40 -4.79
C GLY A 183 15.25 2.08 -5.69
N GLY A 184 14.09 1.94 -5.05
CA GLY A 184 12.86 1.56 -5.73
C GLY A 184 11.67 1.51 -4.77
N SER A 185 10.55 1.01 -5.27
CA SER A 185 9.37 0.75 -4.45
C SER A 185 8.59 -0.44 -4.97
N ALA A 186 8.01 -1.22 -4.06
CA ALA A 186 7.09 -2.30 -4.36
C ALA A 186 5.73 -2.00 -3.74
N ARG A 187 4.75 -1.64 -4.58
CA ARG A 187 3.41 -1.20 -4.15
C ARG A 187 2.31 -1.86 -4.98
N LEU A 188 1.07 -1.73 -4.51
CA LEU A 188 -0.11 -2.24 -5.19
C LEU A 188 -1.00 -1.10 -5.72
N MET A 189 -1.67 -1.37 -6.83
CA MET A 189 -2.72 -0.51 -7.37
C MET A 189 -3.97 -1.30 -7.68
N TRP A 190 -5.13 -0.65 -7.58
CA TRP A 190 -6.27 -1.04 -8.41
C TRP A 190 -6.22 -0.30 -9.73
N TYR A 191 -6.74 -0.93 -10.76
CA TYR A 191 -6.82 -0.37 -12.10
C TYR A 191 -8.12 -0.82 -12.76
N LYS A 192 -8.74 0.09 -13.52
CA LYS A 192 -9.91 -0.21 -14.35
C LYS A 192 -9.57 0.00 -15.81
N GLN A 193 -9.75 -1.03 -16.62
CA GLN A 193 -9.57 -0.97 -18.06
C GLN A 193 -10.67 -1.77 -18.75
N ASN A 194 -11.34 -1.18 -19.74
CA ASN A 194 -12.41 -1.82 -20.51
C ASN A 194 -13.49 -2.46 -19.61
N GLY A 195 -13.89 -1.76 -18.55
CA GLY A 195 -14.86 -2.26 -17.56
C GLY A 195 -14.32 -3.25 -16.54
N ARG A 196 -13.14 -3.84 -16.75
CA ARG A 196 -12.51 -4.80 -15.83
C ARG A 196 -11.73 -4.09 -14.74
N VAL A 197 -12.00 -4.44 -13.49
CA VAL A 197 -11.26 -3.99 -12.30
C VAL A 197 -10.34 -5.10 -11.82
N TYR A 198 -9.07 -4.78 -11.57
CA TYR A 198 -8.09 -5.74 -11.07
C TYR A 198 -7.00 -5.04 -10.27
N LEU A 199 -6.28 -5.84 -9.47
CA LEU A 199 -5.08 -5.40 -8.78
C LEU A 199 -3.86 -5.62 -9.67
N LYS A 200 -2.93 -4.68 -9.66
CA LYS A 200 -1.63 -4.86 -10.35
C LYS A 200 -0.47 -4.35 -9.51
N PRO A 201 0.70 -5.02 -9.57
CA PRO A 201 1.93 -4.48 -9.02
C PRO A 201 2.25 -3.10 -9.63
N TYR A 202 2.86 -2.23 -8.83
CA TYR A 202 3.37 -0.94 -9.29
C TYR A 202 4.76 -0.72 -8.70
N ILE A 203 5.76 -1.06 -9.51
CA ILE A 203 7.12 -1.27 -9.07
C ILE A 203 8.04 -0.23 -9.71
N TYR A 204 8.92 0.37 -8.90
CA TYR A 204 10.07 1.14 -9.36
C TYR A 204 11.31 0.31 -9.05
N TYR A 205 12.14 0.08 -10.05
CA TYR A 205 13.35 -0.74 -9.96
C TYR A 205 14.32 -0.35 -11.09
N LYS A 206 15.53 -0.92 -11.04
CA LYS A 206 16.59 -0.73 -12.04
C LYS A 206 16.37 -1.60 -13.27
#